data_AF-A0A504YJ15-F1
#
_entry.id   AF-A0A504YJ15-F1
#
_cell.length_a   1.000
_cell.length_b   1.000
_cell.length_c   1.000
_cell.angle_alpha   90.00
_cell.angle_beta   90.00
_cell.angle_gamma   90.00
#
_symmetry.space_group_name_H-M   'P 1'
#
loop_
_entity.id
_entity.type
_entity.pdbx_description
1 polymer ?
#
loop_
_entity_poly.entity_id
_entity_poly.type
_entity_poly.pdbx_seq_one_letter_code
_entity_poly.pdbx_strand_id
1 'polypeptide(L)'
;MDSKTIVERTLQQQLHIKQVLLDELTQTAPNQPIYERFGGNVFLPTSRPLAINTCEHQINELKSSIDKGKNATGQPNGRQTRSSVNDQDNPKCKF
;
A
#
# COMPACT_ATOMS: atom_id res chain seq x y z
N MET A 1 1.16 -21.30 -18.78
CA MET A 1 1.08 -20.65 -17.46
C MET A 1 0.26 -19.39 -17.61
N ASP A 2 -0.80 -19.24 -16.84
CA ASP A 2 -1.75 -18.13 -16.97
C ASP A 2 -1.19 -16.84 -16.37
N SER A 3 -1.28 -15.72 -17.09
CA SER A 3 -0.71 -14.42 -16.66
C SER A 3 -1.18 -13.99 -15.26
N LYS A 4 -2.39 -14.38 -14.85
CA LYS A 4 -2.93 -14.13 -13.50
C LYS A 4 -2.08 -14.78 -12.40
N THR A 5 -1.64 -16.02 -12.60
CA THR A 5 -0.82 -16.77 -11.64
C THR A 5 0.59 -16.19 -11.48
N ILE A 6 1.12 -15.60 -12.55
CA ILE A 6 2.44 -14.94 -12.55
C ILE A 6 2.36 -13.63 -11.74
N VAL A 7 1.31 -12.84 -11.95
CA VAL A 7 1.09 -11.58 -11.21
C VAL A 7 0.89 -11.86 -9.72
N GLU A 8 0.07 -12.86 -9.36
CA GLU A 8 -0.16 -13.20 -7.95
C GLU A 8 1.12 -13.67 -7.24
N ARG A 9 1.91 -14.55 -7.89
CA ARG A 9 3.22 -14.97 -7.34
C ARG A 9 4.19 -13.80 -7.19
N THR A 10 4.20 -12.87 -8.15
CA THR A 10 5.07 -11.70 -8.10
C THR A 10 4.70 -10.80 -6.93
N LEU A 11 3.40 -10.57 -6.69
CA LEU A 11 2.91 -9.78 -5.55
C LEU A 11 3.23 -10.45 -4.21
N GLN A 12 3.05 -11.77 -4.10
CA GLN A 12 3.41 -12.53 -2.91
C GLN A 12 4.91 -12.45 -2.61
N GLN A 13 5.75 -12.55 -3.66
CA GLN A 13 7.19 -12.42 -3.52
C GLN A 13 7.59 -11.00 -3.05
N GLN A 14 6.98 -9.95 -3.62
CA GLN A 14 7.23 -8.58 -3.18
C GLN A 14 6.81 -8.36 -1.73
N LEU A 15 5.67 -8.92 -1.32
CA LEU A 15 5.20 -8.86 0.06
C LEU A 15 6.19 -9.52 1.01
N HIS A 16 6.66 -10.72 0.67
CA HIS A 16 7.64 -11.44 1.48
C HIS A 16 8.96 -10.66 1.63
N ILE A 17 9.48 -10.10 0.53
CA ILE A 17 10.70 -9.29 0.56
C ILE A 17 10.53 -8.08 1.49
N LYS A 18 9.38 -7.40 1.45
CA LYS A 18 9.13 -6.25 2.33
C LYS A 18 8.98 -6.65 3.80
N GLN A 19 8.40 -7.81 4.09
CA GLN A 19 8.34 -8.32 5.46
C GLN A 19 9.73 -8.59 6.02
N VAL A 20 10.58 -9.27 5.25
CA VAL A 20 11.98 -9.51 5.65
C VAL A 20 12.71 -8.18 5.87
N LEU A 21 12.51 -7.20 4.99
CA LEU A 21 13.11 -5.87 5.14
C LEU A 21 12.63 -5.14 6.41
N LEU A 22 11.35 -5.26 6.77
CA LEU A 22 10.82 -4.71 8.01
C LEU A 22 11.46 -5.37 9.24
N ASP A 23 11.60 -6.70 9.22
CA ASP A 23 12.25 -7.45 10.29
C ASP A 23 13.71 -7.05 10.44
N GLU A 24 14.45 -6.90 9.33
CA GLU A 24 15.82 -6.39 9.35
C GLU A 24 15.89 -4.96 9.91
N LEU A 25 15.00 -4.06 9.47
CA LEU A 25 14.94 -2.69 9.96
C LEU A 25 14.60 -2.58 11.46
N THR A 26 13.86 -3.54 12.01
CA THR A 26 13.51 -3.56 13.43
C THR A 26 14.58 -4.22 14.30
N GLN A 27 15.28 -5.24 13.78
CA GLN A 27 16.35 -5.94 14.50
C GLN A 27 17.70 -5.21 14.46
N THR A 28 17.92 -4.38 13.44
CA THR A 28 19.21 -3.70 13.26
C THR A 28 19.48 -2.70 14.39
N ALA A 29 20.75 -2.66 14.84
CA ALA A 29 21.20 -1.75 15.88
C ALA A 29 20.89 -0.26 15.55
N PRO A 30 20.47 0.54 16.54
CA PRO A 30 20.00 1.92 16.32
C PRO A 30 21.08 2.87 15.77
N ASN A 31 22.35 2.51 15.94
CA ASN A 31 23.51 3.29 15.48
C ASN A 31 23.87 3.06 14.01
N GLN A 32 23.25 2.09 13.32
CA GLN A 32 23.51 1.88 11.90
C GLN A 32 22.71 2.88 11.05
N PRO A 33 23.38 3.63 10.16
CA PRO A 33 22.69 4.54 9.23
C PRO A 33 21.91 3.74 8.19
N ILE A 34 20.72 4.24 7.86
CA ILE A 34 19.85 3.67 6.81
C ILE A 34 19.86 4.60 5.63
N TYR A 35 19.95 4.03 4.43
CA TYR A 35 19.89 4.78 3.18
C TYR A 35 18.75 4.26 2.31
N GLU A 36 17.98 5.19 1.76
CA GLU A 36 16.93 4.90 0.79
C GLU A 36 17.40 5.27 -0.61
N ARG A 37 17.07 4.43 -1.59
CA ARG A 37 17.39 4.67 -3.00
C ARG A 37 16.40 5.66 -3.59
N PHE A 38 16.87 6.85 -3.96
CA PHE A 38 16.04 7.91 -4.54
C PHE A 38 15.93 7.81 -6.08
N GLY A 39 16.80 7.04 -6.72
CA GLY A 39 16.81 6.84 -8.17
C GLY A 39 18.23 6.62 -8.70
N GLY A 40 18.37 5.94 -9.84
CA GLY A 40 19.69 5.61 -10.40
C GLY A 40 20.60 4.95 -9.36
N ASN A 41 21.77 5.54 -9.11
CA ASN A 41 22.72 5.10 -8.10
C ASN A 41 22.79 6.06 -6.88
N VAL A 42 21.75 6.86 -6.65
CA VAL A 42 21.69 7.84 -5.56
C VAL A 42 20.99 7.24 -4.33
N PHE A 43 21.67 7.35 -3.19
CA PHE A 43 21.20 6.87 -1.89
C PHE A 43 21.19 8.04 -0.90
N LEU A 44 20.05 8.29 -0.27
CA LEU A 44 19.85 9.37 0.69
C LEU A 44 19.68 8.79 2.09
N PRO A 45 20.26 9.43 3.12
CA PRO A 45 20.06 9.00 4.50
C PRO A 45 18.58 9.17 4.86
N THR A 46 18.02 8.17 5.52
CA THR A 46 16.65 8.21 6.03
C THR A 46 16.62 7.82 7.51
N SER A 47 15.62 8.31 8.22
CA SER A 47 15.45 7.92 9.62
C SER A 47 14.83 6.53 9.71
N ARG A 48 15.27 5.74 10.69
CA ARG A 48 14.69 4.42 10.98
C ARG A 48 13.17 4.43 11.14
N PRO A 49 12.56 5.32 11.94
CA PRO A 49 11.10 5.36 12.06
C PRO A 49 10.41 5.68 10.73
N LEU A 50 11.00 6.55 9.89
CA LEU A 50 10.46 6.84 8.57
C LEU A 50 10.55 5.62 7.65
N ALA A 51 11.68 4.93 7.62
CA ALA A 51 11.86 3.72 6.80
C ALA A 51 10.91 2.59 7.22
N ILE A 52 10.71 2.38 8.52
CA ILE A 52 9.76 1.40 9.06
C ILE A 52 8.33 1.73 8.62
N ASN A 53 7.88 2.97 8.84
CA ASN A 53 6.53 3.39 8.48
C ASN A 53 6.28 3.28 6.96
N THR A 54 7.24 3.70 6.14
CA THR A 54 7.17 3.53 4.67
C THR A 54 7.07 2.06 4.29
N CYS A 55 7.84 1.17 4.92
CA CYS A 55 7.79 -0.27 4.66
C CYS A 55 6.44 -0.89 5.06
N GLU A 56 5.93 -0.55 6.25
CA GLU A 56 4.61 -1.00 6.73
C GLU A 56 3.48 -0.55 5.80
N HIS A 57 3.49 0.72 5.37
CA HIS A 57 2.53 1.25 4.41
C HIS A 57 2.56 0.46 3.10
N GLN A 58 3.75 0.19 2.56
CA GLN A 58 3.90 -0.58 1.33
C GLN A 58 3.43 -2.04 1.47
N ILE A 59 3.63 -2.68 2.63
CA ILE A 59 3.11 -4.01 2.91
C ILE A 59 1.57 -4.00 2.91
N ASN A 60 0.96 -2.99 3.53
CA ASN A 60 -0.50 -2.86 3.58
C ASN A 60 -1.10 -2.63 2.17
N GLU A 61 -0.46 -1.82 1.34
CA GLU A 61 -0.86 -1.62 -0.06
C GLU A 61 -0.75 -2.91 -0.90
N LEU A 62 0.32 -3.69 -0.70
CA LEU A 62 0.48 -4.98 -1.37
C LEU A 62 -0.57 -6.00 -0.93
N LYS A 63 -0.87 -6.08 0.37
CA LYS A 63 -1.95 -6.94 0.91
C LYS A 63 -3.29 -6.58 0.30
N SER A 64 -3.64 -5.28 0.32
CA SER A 64 -4.86 -4.74 -0.29
C SER A 64 -4.95 -5.08 -1.78
N SER A 65 -3.84 -5.01 -2.51
CA SER A 65 -3.77 -5.36 -3.94
C SER A 65 -3.99 -6.85 -4.20
N ILE A 66 -3.46 -7.73 -3.32
CA ILE A 66 -3.68 -9.17 -3.39
C ILE A 66 -5.15 -9.51 -3.08
N ASP A 67 -5.74 -8.88 -2.08
CA ASP A 67 -7.15 -9.10 -1.70
C ASP A 67 -8.12 -8.60 -2.77
N LYS A 68 -7.80 -7.47 -3.42
CA LYS A 68 -8.51 -6.94 -4.60
C LYS A 68 -8.37 -7.82 -5.86
N GLY A 69 -7.33 -8.65 -5.94
CA GLY A 69 -7.16 -9.62 -7.02
C GLY A 69 -8.06 -10.85 -6.85
N LYS A 70 -8.35 -11.22 -5.59
CA LYS A 70 -9.13 -12.42 -5.25
C LYS A 70 -10.65 -12.21 -5.35
N ASN A 71 -11.15 -11.02 -5.04
CA ASN A 71 -12.57 -10.67 -5.10
C ASN A 71 -13.07 -10.28 -6.53
N ALA A 72 -12.19 -10.17 -7.52
CA ALA A 72 -12.57 -9.87 -8.92
C ALA A 72 -13.17 -11.07 -9.70
N THR A 73 -13.39 -12.23 -9.06
CA THR A 73 -14.00 -13.43 -9.68
C THR A 73 -15.44 -13.70 -9.21
N GLY A 74 -16.09 -12.74 -8.53
CA GLY A 74 -17.54 -12.76 -8.29
C GLY A 74 -18.26 -11.87 -9.30
N GLN A 75 -19.08 -12.47 -10.17
CA GLN A 75 -19.81 -11.80 -11.26
C GLN A 75 -20.73 -10.63 -10.80
N PRO A 76 -21.05 -9.71 -11.73
CA PRO A 76 -21.87 -8.52 -11.51
C PRO A 76 -23.36 -8.85 -11.61
N ASN A 77 -24.22 -8.33 -10.71
CA ASN A 77 -25.65 -8.25 -10.99
C ASN A 77 -26.43 -7.29 -10.09
N GLY A 78 -27.33 -6.52 -10.71
CA GLY A 78 -28.53 -5.90 -10.10
C GLY A 78 -28.32 -4.56 -9.38
N ARG A 79 -28.41 -3.40 -10.03
CA ARG A 79 -29.61 -2.69 -10.53
C ARG A 79 -30.41 -1.93 -9.45
N GLN A 80 -30.59 -0.63 -9.75
CA GLN A 80 -31.66 0.32 -9.39
C GLN A 80 -31.56 1.22 -8.16
N THR A 81 -31.24 2.49 -8.47
CA THR A 81 -31.99 3.73 -8.14
C THR A 81 -32.66 3.87 -6.78
N ARG A 82 -32.25 4.92 -6.04
CA ARG A 82 -33.21 5.75 -5.32
C ARG A 82 -32.88 7.23 -5.46
N SER A 83 -33.77 7.93 -6.15
CA SER A 83 -33.82 9.37 -6.32
C SER A 83 -34.35 10.06 -5.07
N SER A 84 -33.92 11.32 -4.88
CA SER A 84 -34.58 12.41 -4.14
C SER A 84 -34.64 12.26 -2.60
N VAL A 85 -34.50 13.29 -1.75
CA VAL A 85 -34.82 14.72 -1.87
C VAL A 85 -34.09 15.51 -0.75
N ASN A 86 -33.66 16.72 -1.09
CA ASN A 86 -33.76 18.00 -0.36
C ASN A 86 -33.13 18.35 1.01
N ASP A 87 -32.57 19.58 0.97
CA ASP A 87 -32.52 20.66 1.98
C ASP A 87 -31.65 20.48 3.24
N GLN A 88 -30.58 21.27 3.37
CA GLN A 88 -30.63 22.56 4.08
C GLN A 88 -29.23 23.23 4.17
N ASP A 89 -29.16 24.43 3.57
CA ASP A 89 -28.58 25.67 4.11
C ASP A 89 -27.51 25.60 5.22
N ASN A 90 -26.26 25.99 4.91
CA ASN A 90 -25.48 26.87 5.79
C ASN A 90 -24.25 27.48 5.06
N PRO A 91 -24.20 28.80 4.82
CA PRO A 91 -23.03 29.48 4.25
C PRO A 91 -22.18 30.18 5.33
N LYS A 92 -20.84 30.02 5.21
CA LYS A 92 -19.72 30.95 5.54
C LYS A 92 -18.63 30.34 6.42
N CYS A 93 -17.50 30.00 5.79
CA CYS A 93 -16.19 30.21 6.40
C CYS A 93 -15.67 31.58 5.93
N LYS A 94 -15.42 32.50 6.85
CA LYS A 94 -14.70 33.75 6.58
C LYS A 94 -13.18 33.50 6.70
N PHE A 95 -12.43 34.10 5.78
CA PHE A 95 -10.98 34.34 5.92
C PHE A 95 -10.71 35.40 6.99
#